data_AF-A0A918NBM8-F1
#
_entry.id   AF-A0A918NBM8-F1
#
_cell.length_a   1.000
_cell.length_b   1.000
_cell.length_c   1.000
_cell.angle_alpha   90.00
_cell.angle_beta   90.00
_cell.angle_gamma   90.00
#
_symmetry.space_group_name_H-M   'P 1'
#
loop_
_entity.id
_entity.type
_entity.pdbx_description
1 polymer ?
#
loop_
_entity_poly.entity_id
_entity_poly.type
_entity_poly.pdbx_seq_one_letter_code
_entity_poly.pdbx_strand_id
1 'polypeptide(L)'
;MRNGGDGHGHDSGGGATDERSGRPGGLAGALARRVRRHRGLAAAALTAAVAAGISLPLALADSSSDKPCWTLTTGRRALADDTAAATRALDPGEDLQRLGTVRKLLAHEKVCGDGARALGRLVAAATGSEAGRTGTPHTLAQARAAYGVAAALHGVEIPAGLAPGVARMLAEYVVDAGRDDRLRDDGVNRPALPAEEAAPDEDGYSPLGRFLAPGEAHAVFGHADAVAEAEADIEGLVAELAEDPEAFAILYDAERAHLAYYLERLTDRGGDPDFRPSADKRFTTTPQDWPDHDLHDIAGRVGTLMKFRARHIRDGTIADPAAFDKAVRAHTRGAFRPAARQLRSRPPMGDIADRPTAGPVRGDLLDGRHQLTEALDEWAGHRDVPDERLGAMRQLLDNWYVRALWLR
;
A
#
# COMPACT_ATOMS: atom_id res chain seq x y z
N MET A 1 29.18 33.63 45.53
CA MET A 1 30.55 33.22 45.87
C MET A 1 31.25 32.78 44.59
N ARG A 2 32.33 33.50 44.23
CA ARG A 2 33.39 33.18 43.23
C ARG A 2 34.25 32.00 43.76
N ASN A 3 35.04 31.19 43.05
CA ASN A 3 35.76 31.12 41.77
C ASN A 3 35.88 29.59 41.42
N GLY A 4 36.30 29.08 40.27
CA GLY A 4 36.96 29.55 39.04
C GLY A 4 37.24 28.28 38.19
N GLY A 5 37.79 28.31 36.98
CA GLY A 5 38.32 29.38 36.14
C GLY A 5 38.52 28.82 34.72
N ASP A 6 38.90 29.73 33.84
CA ASP A 6 38.75 29.71 32.40
C ASP A 6 39.80 28.89 31.64
N GLY A 7 39.49 28.61 30.36
CA GLY A 7 40.45 28.13 29.37
C GLY A 7 39.89 28.06 27.95
N HIS A 8 39.71 29.21 27.30
CA HIS A 8 39.51 29.34 25.86
C HIS A 8 40.76 28.94 25.05
N GLY A 9 40.59 28.44 23.82
CA GLY A 9 41.67 28.32 22.83
C GLY A 9 41.16 27.91 21.45
N HIS A 10 41.35 28.80 20.47
CA HIS A 10 40.89 28.77 19.08
C HIS A 10 41.74 27.89 18.14
N ASP A 11 41.10 27.51 17.03
CA ASP A 11 41.54 27.44 15.62
C ASP A 11 43.04 27.45 15.21
N SER A 12 43.31 26.53 14.27
CA SER A 12 44.05 26.70 13.00
C SER A 12 45.58 26.88 12.97
N GLY A 13 46.22 25.99 12.18
CA GLY A 13 47.59 26.10 11.62
C GLY A 13 48.26 24.71 11.56
N GLY A 14 48.76 24.16 10.45
CA GLY A 14 49.10 24.70 9.14
C GLY A 14 50.62 24.60 8.89
N GLY A 15 51.05 23.51 8.21
CA GLY A 15 52.34 23.35 7.50
C GLY A 15 53.56 22.92 8.32
N ALA A 16 54.63 22.34 7.77
CA ALA A 16 54.95 21.76 6.45
C ALA A 16 56.40 21.22 6.54
N THR A 17 56.69 20.09 5.88
CA THR A 17 57.98 19.72 5.22
C THR A 17 57.68 18.44 4.40
N ASP A 18 57.59 18.44 3.06
CA ASP A 18 58.66 18.51 2.03
C ASP A 18 59.81 17.51 2.32
N GLU A 19 60.22 16.59 1.41
CA GLU A 19 60.62 16.83 0.02
C GLU A 19 60.43 15.64 -0.94
N ARG A 20 60.26 15.99 -2.22
CA ARG A 20 60.28 15.19 -3.44
C ARG A 20 61.69 15.04 -4.02
N SER A 21 61.95 13.92 -4.69
CA SER A 21 62.72 13.85 -5.96
C SER A 21 62.35 12.52 -6.65
N GLY A 22 62.21 12.33 -7.96
CA GLY A 22 62.25 13.14 -9.17
C GLY A 22 61.88 12.22 -10.36
N ARG A 23 61.15 12.77 -11.33
CA ARG A 23 60.65 12.24 -12.64
C ARG A 23 61.79 11.80 -13.61
N PRO A 24 61.58 11.24 -14.85
CA PRO A 24 60.48 11.52 -15.81
C PRO A 24 60.04 10.40 -16.83
N GLY A 25 59.03 10.73 -17.66
CA GLY A 25 58.68 10.08 -18.94
C GLY A 25 57.50 9.10 -18.83
N GLY A 26 56.45 9.07 -19.66
CA GLY A 26 56.28 9.53 -21.03
C GLY A 26 55.73 8.38 -21.88
N LEU A 27 54.49 8.53 -22.38
CA LEU A 27 53.93 7.94 -23.59
C LEU A 27 53.64 6.41 -23.69
N ALA A 28 52.37 6.14 -24.03
CA ALA A 28 51.89 5.15 -25.00
C ALA A 28 52.45 3.72 -24.95
N GLY A 29 51.59 2.74 -24.61
CA GLY A 29 51.89 1.36 -24.97
C GLY A 29 51.02 0.29 -24.33
N ALA A 30 50.19 -0.34 -25.16
CA ALA A 30 49.94 -1.77 -25.15
C ALA A 30 49.01 -2.36 -24.08
N LEU A 31 47.72 -2.09 -24.23
CA LEU A 31 46.74 -3.18 -24.32
C LEU A 31 47.05 -4.04 -25.57
N ALA A 32 46.78 -5.35 -25.47
CA ALA A 32 46.85 -6.39 -26.50
C ALA A 32 48.19 -7.15 -26.64
N ARG A 33 48.29 -8.31 -25.97
CA ARG A 33 48.79 -9.58 -26.57
C ARG A 33 48.73 -10.76 -25.58
N ARG A 34 47.78 -11.68 -25.79
CA ARG A 34 48.02 -13.12 -26.00
C ARG A 34 46.71 -13.91 -26.10
N VAL A 35 46.21 -14.03 -27.33
CA VAL A 35 45.38 -15.15 -27.77
C VAL A 35 46.18 -15.85 -28.88
N ARG A 36 46.65 -17.08 -28.62
CA ARG A 36 47.13 -18.03 -29.66
C ARG A 36 45.93 -18.91 -29.99
N ARG A 37 45.29 -18.73 -31.15
CA ARG A 37 45.54 -19.42 -32.43
C ARG A 37 45.42 -20.95 -32.35
N HIS A 38 44.31 -21.46 -32.85
CA HIS A 38 44.30 -22.54 -33.83
C HIS A 38 43.60 -22.05 -35.10
N ARG A 39 44.28 -22.23 -36.24
CA ARG A 39 43.79 -21.98 -37.60
C ARG A 39 43.58 -23.35 -38.25
N GLY A 40 42.46 -23.53 -38.94
CA GLY A 40 42.23 -24.54 -39.95
C GLY A 40 41.16 -24.02 -40.90
N LEU A 41 41.56 -23.73 -42.13
CA LEU A 41 40.79 -23.13 -43.24
C LEU A 41 40.11 -24.21 -44.10
N ALA A 42 39.04 -23.82 -44.80
CA ALA A 42 38.68 -24.08 -46.22
C ALA A 42 37.17 -24.37 -46.35
N ALA A 43 36.39 -23.46 -46.98
CA ALA A 43 35.99 -23.45 -48.40
C ALA A 43 34.89 -24.51 -48.70
N ALA A 44 33.82 -24.29 -49.46
CA ALA A 44 33.53 -23.33 -50.53
C ALA A 44 32.00 -23.19 -50.73
N ALA A 45 31.60 -22.18 -51.50
CA ALA A 45 30.23 -21.85 -51.87
C ALA A 45 29.59 -22.82 -52.88
N LEU A 46 28.26 -22.91 -52.87
CA LEU A 46 27.47 -23.08 -54.11
C LEU A 46 26.03 -22.61 -53.92
N THR A 47 25.67 -21.64 -54.75
CA THR A 47 24.34 -21.07 -54.96
C THR A 47 23.43 -22.06 -55.68
N ALA A 48 22.17 -22.17 -55.26
CA ALA A 48 21.07 -22.58 -56.13
C ALA A 48 19.82 -21.77 -55.77
N ALA A 49 19.48 -20.83 -56.65
CA ALA A 49 18.23 -20.10 -56.64
C ALA A 49 17.10 -21.04 -57.08
N VAL A 50 16.02 -21.11 -56.29
CA VAL A 50 14.71 -21.53 -56.77
C VAL A 50 13.73 -20.44 -56.40
N ALA A 51 13.29 -19.71 -57.43
CA ALA A 51 12.18 -18.79 -57.35
C ALA A 51 10.88 -19.59 -57.15
N ALA A 52 10.23 -19.40 -56.02
CA ALA A 52 8.81 -19.68 -55.85
C ALA A 52 8.14 -18.38 -55.45
N GLY A 53 7.45 -17.77 -56.41
CA GLY A 53 6.61 -16.60 -56.18
C GLY A 53 5.48 -16.97 -55.24
N ILE A 54 5.61 -16.54 -53.98
CA ILE A 54 4.50 -16.47 -53.05
C ILE A 54 4.07 -15.01 -53.04
N SER A 55 2.87 -14.77 -53.55
CA SER A 55 2.13 -13.52 -53.42
C SER A 55 1.86 -13.28 -51.94
N LEU A 56 2.82 -12.70 -51.23
CA LEU A 56 2.58 -12.15 -49.91
C LEU A 56 1.64 -10.94 -50.09
N PRO A 57 0.47 -10.90 -49.44
CA PRO A 57 -0.21 -9.63 -49.29
C PRO A 57 0.78 -8.73 -48.54
N LEU A 58 1.23 -7.66 -49.22
CA LEU A 58 1.83 -6.50 -48.59
C LEU A 58 0.76 -5.91 -47.67
N ALA A 59 0.58 -6.51 -46.50
CA ALA A 59 0.07 -5.82 -45.34
C ALA A 59 1.07 -4.70 -45.10
N LEU A 60 0.63 -3.48 -45.37
CA LEU A 60 1.26 -2.27 -44.88
C LEU A 60 1.61 -2.53 -43.42
N ALA A 61 2.91 -2.62 -43.15
CA ALA A 61 3.45 -2.61 -41.82
C ALA A 61 3.12 -1.23 -41.25
N ASP A 62 1.97 -1.13 -40.57
CA ASP A 62 1.82 -0.17 -39.51
C ASP A 62 2.84 -0.56 -38.46
N SER A 63 4.01 0.07 -38.57
CA SER A 63 5.05 0.05 -37.56
C SER A 63 4.60 0.91 -36.38
N SER A 64 3.48 0.55 -35.74
CA SER A 64 3.27 0.90 -34.34
C SER A 64 4.11 -0.08 -33.55
N SER A 65 5.19 0.41 -32.94
CA SER A 65 6.06 -0.33 -32.02
C SER A 65 5.36 -0.70 -30.70
N ASP A 66 4.04 -0.87 -30.71
CA ASP A 66 3.26 -1.27 -29.56
C ASP A 66 3.39 -2.78 -29.38
N LYS A 67 3.98 -3.17 -28.24
CA LYS A 67 3.94 -4.56 -27.79
C LYS A 67 2.47 -5.04 -27.86
N PRO A 68 2.20 -6.23 -28.40
CA PRO A 68 0.83 -6.76 -28.44
C PRO A 68 0.27 -6.82 -27.03
N CYS A 69 -0.97 -6.35 -26.84
CA CYS A 69 -1.63 -6.42 -25.54
C CYS A 69 -1.81 -7.88 -25.10
N TRP A 70 -1.77 -8.13 -23.80
CA TRP A 70 -1.96 -9.45 -23.22
C TRP A 70 -3.44 -9.80 -23.16
N THR A 71 -3.81 -11.02 -23.59
CA THR A 71 -5.20 -11.49 -23.59
C THR A 71 -5.46 -12.42 -22.40
N LEU A 72 -6.45 -12.07 -21.59
CA LEU A 72 -6.94 -12.94 -20.52
C LEU A 72 -7.76 -14.10 -21.11
N THR A 73 -7.32 -15.34 -20.85
CA THR A 73 -8.01 -16.53 -21.35
C THR A 73 -9.35 -16.76 -20.64
N THR A 74 -10.28 -17.45 -21.30
CA THR A 74 -11.60 -17.77 -20.71
C THR A 74 -11.48 -18.54 -19.40
N GLY A 75 -10.53 -19.47 -19.29
CA GLY A 75 -10.29 -20.21 -18.05
C GLY A 75 -9.83 -19.31 -16.89
N ARG A 76 -9.00 -18.28 -17.16
CA ARG A 76 -8.60 -17.31 -16.14
C ARG A 76 -9.72 -16.33 -15.79
N ARG A 77 -10.57 -15.97 -16.75
CA ARG A 77 -11.78 -15.17 -16.48
C ARG A 77 -12.71 -15.89 -15.52
N ALA A 78 -12.94 -17.19 -15.72
CA ALA A 78 -13.84 -18.00 -14.90
C ALA A 78 -13.38 -18.13 -13.43
N LEU A 79 -12.10 -17.87 -13.13
CA LEU A 79 -11.63 -17.83 -11.75
C LEU A 79 -12.33 -16.72 -10.94
N ALA A 80 -12.73 -15.61 -11.57
CA ALA A 80 -13.43 -14.53 -10.88
C ALA A 80 -14.84 -14.93 -10.39
N ASP A 81 -15.38 -16.05 -10.86
CA ASP A 81 -16.70 -16.57 -10.48
C ASP A 81 -16.60 -17.73 -9.44
N ASP A 82 -15.39 -18.10 -9.00
CA ASP A 82 -15.11 -19.12 -7.99
C ASP A 82 -14.08 -18.58 -6.99
N THR A 83 -14.55 -18.02 -5.88
CA THR A 83 -13.74 -17.49 -4.77
C THR A 83 -12.63 -18.46 -4.34
N ALA A 84 -12.93 -19.75 -4.18
CA ALA A 84 -11.94 -20.71 -3.72
C ALA A 84 -10.87 -20.98 -4.78
N ALA A 85 -11.23 -21.03 -6.06
CA ALA A 85 -10.27 -21.15 -7.15
C ALA A 85 -9.44 -19.86 -7.33
N ALA A 86 -10.06 -18.69 -7.20
CA ALA A 86 -9.40 -17.40 -7.22
C ALA A 86 -8.33 -17.29 -6.12
N THR A 87 -8.70 -17.61 -4.87
CA THR A 87 -7.76 -17.60 -3.74
C THR A 87 -6.63 -18.57 -3.99
N ARG A 88 -6.91 -19.81 -4.45
CA ARG A 88 -5.85 -20.76 -4.80
C ARG A 88 -4.94 -20.27 -5.94
N ALA A 89 -5.43 -19.45 -6.85
CA ALA A 89 -4.63 -18.92 -7.96
C ALA A 89 -3.73 -17.75 -7.53
N LEU A 90 -4.14 -16.94 -6.55
CA LEU A 90 -3.39 -15.76 -6.09
C LEU A 90 -2.62 -15.96 -4.77
N ASP A 91 -2.85 -17.05 -4.03
CA ASP A 91 -2.08 -17.37 -2.83
C ASP A 91 -0.60 -17.66 -3.22
N PRO A 92 0.40 -16.91 -2.73
CA PRO A 92 1.80 -17.17 -3.05
C PRO A 92 2.37 -18.39 -2.30
N GLY A 93 1.62 -18.94 -1.34
CA GLY A 93 2.14 -19.88 -0.33
C GLY A 93 2.75 -19.12 0.85
N GLU A 94 2.90 -19.81 1.98
CA GLU A 94 3.58 -19.25 3.16
C GLU A 94 5.07 -18.98 2.88
N ASP A 95 5.70 -19.80 2.04
CA ASP A 95 7.10 -19.71 1.61
C ASP A 95 7.29 -18.91 0.32
N LEU A 96 6.23 -18.25 -0.17
CA LEU A 96 6.21 -17.41 -1.37
C LEU A 96 6.64 -18.09 -2.69
N GLN A 97 6.78 -19.42 -2.73
CA GLN A 97 7.26 -20.14 -3.91
C GLN A 97 6.40 -19.92 -5.17
N ARG A 98 5.12 -19.53 -4.99
CA ARG A 98 4.19 -19.30 -6.09
C ARG A 98 4.06 -17.84 -6.49
N LEU A 99 4.77 -16.91 -5.85
CA LEU A 99 4.68 -15.48 -6.16
C LEU A 99 4.96 -15.17 -7.64
N GLY A 100 5.91 -15.87 -8.26
CA GLY A 100 6.15 -15.75 -9.70
C GLY A 100 4.96 -16.16 -10.59
N THR A 101 4.08 -17.04 -10.11
CA THR A 101 2.82 -17.39 -10.80
C THR A 101 1.80 -16.29 -10.65
N VAL A 102 1.70 -15.67 -9.47
CA VAL A 102 0.84 -14.50 -9.21
C VAL A 102 1.24 -13.33 -10.11
N ARG A 103 2.54 -13.01 -10.19
CA ARG A 103 3.09 -11.99 -11.10
C ARG A 103 2.73 -12.27 -12.57
N LYS A 104 2.91 -13.50 -13.04
CA LYS A 104 2.55 -13.91 -14.42
C LYS A 104 1.04 -13.80 -14.74
N LEU A 105 0.20 -13.64 -13.73
CA LEU A 105 -1.25 -13.49 -13.88
C LEU A 105 -1.69 -12.02 -13.82
N LEU A 106 -1.05 -11.21 -12.98
CA LEU A 106 -1.50 -9.84 -12.67
C LEU A 106 -0.63 -8.74 -13.30
N ALA A 107 0.70 -8.92 -13.35
CA ALA A 107 1.65 -7.87 -13.69
C ALA A 107 1.76 -7.68 -15.21
N HIS A 108 0.78 -7.00 -15.80
CA HIS A 108 0.68 -6.76 -17.23
C HIS A 108 0.38 -5.29 -17.53
N GLU A 109 1.34 -4.57 -18.12
CA GLU A 109 1.20 -3.16 -18.53
C GLU A 109 0.00 -2.91 -19.46
N LYS A 110 -0.21 -3.80 -20.45
CA LYS A 110 -1.30 -3.67 -21.44
C LYS A 110 -2.14 -4.95 -21.48
N VAL A 111 -3.40 -4.85 -21.05
CA VAL A 111 -4.37 -5.95 -21.09
C VAL A 111 -5.47 -5.65 -22.12
N CYS A 112 -5.75 -6.61 -23.00
CA CYS A 112 -6.73 -6.42 -24.07
C CYS A 112 -8.18 -6.39 -23.55
N GLY A 113 -8.99 -5.50 -24.14
CA GLY A 113 -10.45 -5.48 -23.96
C GLY A 113 -10.89 -5.30 -22.51
N ASP A 114 -11.76 -6.18 -22.02
CA ASP A 114 -12.26 -6.16 -20.65
C ASP A 114 -11.35 -6.88 -19.64
N GLY A 115 -10.17 -7.35 -20.07
CA GLY A 115 -9.33 -8.24 -19.27
C GLY A 115 -8.86 -7.61 -17.96
N ALA A 116 -8.52 -6.32 -17.94
CA ALA A 116 -8.14 -5.63 -16.70
C ALA A 116 -9.29 -5.62 -15.68
N ARG A 117 -10.53 -5.37 -16.13
CA ARG A 117 -11.73 -5.44 -15.29
C ARG A 117 -11.99 -6.84 -14.75
N ALA A 118 -11.76 -7.86 -15.57
CA ALA A 118 -11.86 -9.25 -15.13
C ALA A 118 -10.77 -9.62 -14.11
N LEU A 119 -9.54 -9.10 -14.26
CA LEU A 119 -8.49 -9.24 -13.25
C LEU A 119 -8.85 -8.53 -11.94
N GLY A 120 -9.47 -7.34 -12.00
CA GLY A 120 -9.99 -6.66 -10.82
C GLY A 120 -11.01 -7.51 -10.04
N ARG A 121 -11.96 -8.15 -10.75
CA ARG A 121 -12.90 -9.09 -10.13
C ARG A 121 -12.21 -10.34 -9.57
N LEU A 122 -11.19 -10.84 -10.27
CA LEU A 122 -10.38 -11.96 -9.77
C LEU A 122 -9.67 -11.60 -8.45
N VAL A 123 -9.06 -10.42 -8.37
CA VAL A 123 -8.40 -9.95 -7.14
C VAL A 123 -9.41 -9.83 -5.99
N ALA A 124 -10.58 -9.23 -6.25
CA ALA A 124 -11.67 -9.16 -5.28
C ALA A 124 -12.06 -10.57 -4.80
N ALA A 125 -12.42 -11.48 -5.70
CA ALA A 125 -12.79 -12.86 -5.34
C ALA A 125 -11.68 -13.58 -4.55
N ALA A 126 -10.42 -13.50 -5.00
CA ALA A 126 -9.32 -14.21 -4.39
C ALA A 126 -9.01 -13.78 -2.94
N THR A 127 -9.28 -12.52 -2.62
CA THR A 127 -8.94 -11.90 -1.34
C THR A 127 -10.13 -11.83 -0.38
N GLY A 128 -11.31 -12.26 -0.84
CA GLY A 128 -12.58 -12.08 -0.15
C GLY A 128 -13.21 -10.72 -0.42
N SER A 129 -12.59 -9.84 -1.20
CA SER A 129 -13.03 -8.45 -1.33
C SER A 129 -14.15 -8.18 -2.33
N GLU A 130 -15.12 -9.08 -2.39
CA GLU A 130 -16.28 -8.99 -3.28
C GLU A 130 -17.36 -8.08 -2.69
N ALA A 131 -17.90 -7.16 -3.50
CA ALA A 131 -18.95 -6.26 -3.04
C ALA A 131 -20.18 -7.03 -2.53
N GLY A 132 -20.71 -6.59 -1.40
CA GLY A 132 -21.90 -7.15 -0.75
C GLY A 132 -21.61 -8.36 0.13
N ARG A 133 -20.36 -8.82 0.23
CA ARG A 133 -19.97 -9.80 1.25
C ARG A 133 -19.91 -9.07 2.59
N THR A 134 -20.68 -9.55 3.58
CA THR A 134 -20.76 -8.90 4.90
C THR A 134 -20.57 -9.92 6.01
N GLY A 135 -19.95 -9.48 7.11
CA GLY A 135 -19.78 -10.26 8.34
C GLY A 135 -18.90 -11.51 8.23
N THR A 136 -18.13 -11.66 7.15
CA THR A 136 -17.30 -12.86 6.91
C THR A 136 -15.82 -12.54 7.14
N PRO A 137 -15.18 -13.13 8.18
CA PRO A 137 -13.75 -12.96 8.41
C PRO A 137 -12.91 -13.43 7.22
N HIS A 138 -11.78 -12.77 6.98
CA HIS A 138 -10.79 -13.27 6.04
C HIS A 138 -10.20 -14.59 6.52
N THR A 139 -10.06 -15.52 5.58
CA THR A 139 -9.31 -16.76 5.81
C THR A 139 -7.81 -16.51 5.62
N LEU A 140 -6.97 -17.35 6.22
CA LEU A 140 -5.51 -17.25 6.08
C LEU A 140 -5.04 -17.29 4.62
N ALA A 141 -5.70 -18.09 3.77
CA ALA A 141 -5.38 -18.16 2.35
C ALA A 141 -5.75 -16.88 1.59
N GLN A 142 -6.85 -16.23 1.95
CA GLN A 142 -7.24 -14.93 1.39
C GLN A 142 -6.26 -13.82 1.81
N ALA A 143 -5.84 -13.81 3.08
CA ALA A 143 -4.84 -12.87 3.56
C ALA A 143 -3.48 -13.04 2.85
N ARG A 144 -3.03 -14.29 2.64
CA ARG A 144 -1.84 -14.56 1.82
C ARG A 144 -2.04 -14.12 0.37
N ALA A 145 -3.21 -14.34 -0.21
CA ALA A 145 -3.52 -13.87 -1.55
C ALA A 145 -3.48 -12.34 -1.64
N ALA A 146 -3.95 -11.61 -0.63
CA ALA A 146 -3.88 -10.16 -0.57
C ALA A 146 -2.41 -9.68 -0.55
N TYR A 147 -1.57 -10.30 0.28
CA TYR A 147 -0.11 -10.07 0.24
C TYR A 147 0.47 -10.37 -1.15
N GLY A 148 0.14 -11.52 -1.72
CA GLY A 148 0.64 -11.94 -3.03
C GLY A 148 0.26 -10.98 -4.16
N VAL A 149 -0.96 -10.42 -4.12
CA VAL A 149 -1.41 -9.38 -5.06
C VAL A 149 -0.56 -8.12 -4.90
N ALA A 150 -0.41 -7.61 -3.68
CA ALA A 150 0.38 -6.40 -3.43
C ALA A 150 1.85 -6.60 -3.86
N ALA A 151 2.48 -7.70 -3.47
CA ALA A 151 3.86 -8.02 -3.84
C ALA A 151 4.05 -8.34 -5.33
N ALA A 152 2.98 -8.73 -6.04
CA ALA A 152 3.03 -8.95 -7.48
C ALA A 152 2.87 -7.65 -8.28
N LEU A 153 2.19 -6.65 -7.73
CA LEU A 153 1.92 -5.36 -8.36
C LEU A 153 2.91 -4.26 -7.91
N HIS A 154 3.76 -4.54 -6.92
CA HIS A 154 4.82 -3.62 -6.52
C HIS A 154 5.69 -3.20 -7.72
N GLY A 155 5.79 -1.88 -7.93
CA GLY A 155 6.59 -1.28 -9.00
C GLY A 155 6.00 -1.47 -10.41
N VAL A 156 4.73 -1.86 -10.53
CA VAL A 156 4.06 -2.09 -11.81
C VAL A 156 2.91 -1.09 -11.98
N GLU A 157 2.83 -0.46 -13.15
CA GLU A 157 1.69 0.37 -13.55
C GLU A 157 0.41 -0.46 -13.54
N ILE A 158 -0.64 0.03 -12.88
CA ILE A 158 -1.89 -0.70 -12.69
C ILE A 158 -2.88 -0.29 -13.76
N PRO A 159 -3.31 -1.19 -14.65
CA PRO A 159 -4.32 -0.84 -15.66
C PRO A 159 -5.61 -0.36 -14.99
N ALA A 160 -6.22 0.72 -15.48
CA ALA A 160 -7.42 1.33 -14.89
C ALA A 160 -8.57 0.34 -14.59
N GLY A 161 -8.73 -0.71 -15.41
CA GLY A 161 -9.73 -1.75 -15.14
C GLY A 161 -9.44 -2.64 -13.92
N LEU A 162 -8.17 -2.81 -13.55
CA LEU A 162 -7.71 -3.58 -12.39
C LEU A 162 -7.76 -2.75 -11.11
N ALA A 163 -7.49 -1.44 -11.19
CA ALA A 163 -7.33 -0.55 -10.04
C ALA A 163 -8.48 -0.62 -9.02
N PRO A 164 -9.78 -0.56 -9.39
CA PRO A 164 -10.87 -0.66 -8.41
C PRO A 164 -10.88 -1.98 -7.61
N GLY A 165 -10.48 -3.09 -8.24
CA GLY A 165 -10.41 -4.39 -7.57
C GLY A 165 -9.29 -4.47 -6.54
N VAL A 166 -8.12 -3.89 -6.86
CA VAL A 166 -6.99 -3.80 -5.92
C VAL A 166 -7.28 -2.80 -4.81
N ALA A 167 -7.90 -1.66 -5.13
CA ALA A 167 -8.34 -0.68 -4.14
C ALA A 167 -9.34 -1.28 -3.16
N ARG A 168 -10.29 -2.11 -3.63
CA ARG A 168 -11.23 -2.80 -2.74
C ARG A 168 -10.54 -3.84 -1.84
N MET A 169 -9.55 -4.56 -2.38
CA MET A 169 -8.69 -5.41 -1.55
C MET A 169 -8.02 -4.60 -0.44
N LEU A 170 -7.31 -3.52 -0.75
CA LEU A 170 -6.67 -2.71 0.28
C LEU A 170 -7.67 -2.10 1.27
N ALA A 171 -8.85 -1.71 0.79
CA ALA A 171 -9.93 -1.21 1.64
C ALA A 171 -10.39 -2.25 2.67
N GLU A 172 -10.59 -3.51 2.28
CA GLU A 172 -10.98 -4.57 3.22
C GLU A 172 -9.87 -5.00 4.17
N TYR A 173 -8.62 -4.72 3.81
CA TYR A 173 -7.44 -4.91 4.65
C TYR A 173 -6.92 -3.57 5.21
N VAL A 174 -7.79 -2.57 5.43
CA VAL A 174 -7.41 -1.19 5.81
C VAL A 174 -6.54 -1.12 7.07
N VAL A 175 -6.76 -2.01 8.03
CA VAL A 175 -5.94 -2.09 9.24
C VAL A 175 -4.54 -2.58 8.90
N ASP A 176 -4.45 -3.67 8.14
CA ASP A 176 -3.20 -4.34 7.78
C ASP A 176 -2.34 -3.45 6.86
N ALA A 177 -2.98 -2.82 5.86
CA ALA A 177 -2.37 -1.81 5.01
C ALA A 177 -1.84 -0.61 5.82
N GLY A 178 -2.50 -0.27 6.93
CA GLY A 178 -2.08 0.76 7.85
C GLY A 178 -0.92 0.39 8.79
N ARG A 179 -0.46 -0.88 8.77
CA ARG A 179 0.62 -1.39 9.63
C ARG A 179 1.89 -1.78 8.89
N ASP A 180 1.92 -1.62 7.57
CA ASP A 180 3.04 -1.98 6.68
C ASP A 180 4.41 -1.56 7.26
N ASP A 181 4.58 -0.27 7.57
CA ASP A 181 5.84 0.29 8.07
C ASP A 181 6.28 -0.19 9.46
N ARG A 182 5.34 -0.63 10.31
CA ARG A 182 5.66 -1.06 11.70
C ARG A 182 6.11 -2.50 11.77
N LEU A 183 5.64 -3.34 10.84
CA LEU A 183 5.94 -4.78 10.85
C LEU A 183 7.25 -5.14 10.14
N ARG A 184 7.84 -4.20 9.37
CA ARG A 184 9.15 -4.40 8.72
C ARG A 184 10.29 -4.67 9.71
N ASP A 185 10.20 -4.12 10.93
CA ASP A 185 11.26 -4.22 11.95
C ASP A 185 11.00 -5.32 13.01
N ASP A 186 9.79 -5.87 13.09
CA ASP A 186 9.31 -6.69 14.22
C ASP A 186 9.45 -8.22 14.02
N GLY A 187 10.21 -8.68 13.02
CA GLY A 187 10.55 -10.10 12.87
C GLY A 187 9.42 -10.98 12.31
N VAL A 188 8.42 -10.40 11.65
CA VAL A 188 7.37 -11.18 10.97
C VAL A 188 7.94 -11.80 9.68
N ASN A 189 8.01 -13.12 9.65
CA ASN A 189 8.69 -13.90 8.61
C ASN A 189 7.72 -14.61 7.64
N ARG A 190 6.47 -14.16 7.57
CA ARG A 190 5.43 -14.78 6.75
C ARG A 190 4.44 -13.75 6.20
N PRO A 191 3.81 -14.03 5.05
CA PRO A 191 2.93 -13.07 4.36
C PRO A 191 1.56 -12.86 5.00
N ALA A 192 1.15 -13.71 5.95
CA ALA A 192 -0.13 -13.58 6.65
C ALA A 192 -0.08 -14.23 8.04
N LEU A 193 -0.87 -13.69 8.96
CA LEU A 193 -1.03 -14.20 10.33
C LEU A 193 -2.45 -14.78 10.52
N PRO A 194 -2.57 -15.92 11.22
CA PRO A 194 -3.87 -16.42 11.64
C PRO A 194 -4.44 -15.56 12.78
N ALA A 195 -5.74 -15.69 13.02
CA ALA A 195 -6.46 -14.85 13.97
C ALA A 195 -5.96 -14.96 15.41
N GLU A 196 -5.48 -16.16 15.80
CA GLU A 196 -4.95 -16.43 17.14
C GLU A 196 -3.69 -15.63 17.42
N GLU A 197 -2.88 -15.35 16.39
CA GLU A 197 -1.64 -14.58 16.51
C GLU A 197 -1.88 -13.07 16.36
N ALA A 198 -3.01 -12.68 15.78
CA ALA A 198 -3.46 -11.29 15.73
C ALA A 198 -4.12 -10.82 17.02
N ALA A 199 -4.53 -11.77 17.88
CA ALA A 199 -5.19 -11.47 19.14
C ALA A 199 -4.28 -10.63 20.06
N PRO A 200 -4.85 -9.68 20.82
CA PRO A 200 -4.08 -8.94 21.82
C PRO A 200 -3.44 -9.87 22.85
N ASP A 201 -2.21 -9.56 23.26
CA ASP A 201 -1.50 -10.22 24.34
C ASP A 201 -2.09 -9.89 25.73
N GLU A 202 -1.43 -10.35 26.79
CA GLU A 202 -1.88 -10.13 28.18
C GLU A 202 -1.94 -8.65 28.59
N ASP A 203 -1.14 -7.80 27.95
CA ASP A 203 -1.12 -6.35 28.16
C ASP A 203 -2.13 -5.62 27.24
N GLY A 204 -2.85 -6.36 26.40
CA GLY A 204 -3.81 -5.82 25.43
C GLY A 204 -3.13 -5.27 24.17
N TYR A 205 -1.87 -5.61 23.91
CA TYR A 205 -1.15 -5.20 22.72
C TYR A 205 -1.33 -6.20 21.57
N SER A 206 -1.57 -5.70 20.36
CA SER A 206 -1.48 -6.48 19.13
C SER A 206 -0.66 -5.69 18.11
N PRO A 207 0.31 -6.32 17.42
CA PRO A 207 1.12 -5.64 16.41
C PRO A 207 0.30 -5.21 15.19
N LEU A 208 -0.86 -5.87 14.96
CA LEU A 208 -1.77 -5.56 13.86
C LEU A 208 -2.74 -4.41 14.22
N GLY A 209 -2.77 -3.97 15.47
CA GLY A 209 -3.61 -2.86 15.93
C GLY A 209 -4.79 -3.30 16.78
N ARG A 210 -5.79 -2.42 16.90
CA ARG A 210 -6.89 -2.56 17.85
C ARG A 210 -8.18 -2.95 17.18
N PHE A 211 -9.07 -3.50 18.00
CA PHE A 211 -10.45 -3.79 17.64
C PHE A 211 -10.60 -4.77 16.47
N LEU A 212 -9.64 -5.69 16.33
CA LEU A 212 -9.68 -6.75 15.32
C LEU A 212 -10.79 -7.75 15.64
N ALA A 213 -11.39 -8.30 14.59
CA ALA A 213 -12.43 -9.31 14.74
C ALA A 213 -11.82 -10.64 15.19
N PRO A 214 -12.41 -11.31 16.20
CA PRO A 214 -12.02 -12.67 16.53
C PRO A 214 -12.21 -13.58 15.31
N GLY A 215 -11.18 -14.35 14.95
CA GLY A 215 -11.24 -15.30 13.84
C GLY A 215 -10.92 -14.72 12.46
N GLU A 216 -10.52 -13.45 12.36
CA GLU A 216 -10.05 -12.84 11.11
C GLU A 216 -8.53 -13.05 10.94
N ALA A 217 -8.13 -13.59 9.78
CA ALA A 217 -6.73 -13.63 9.40
C ALA A 217 -6.29 -12.31 8.78
N HIS A 218 -5.01 -11.99 8.94
CA HIS A 218 -4.45 -10.69 8.57
C HIS A 218 -3.31 -10.83 7.57
N ALA A 219 -3.27 -9.94 6.58
CA ALA A 219 -2.14 -9.82 5.67
C ALA A 219 -0.98 -9.09 6.37
N VAL A 220 0.24 -9.53 6.15
CA VAL A 220 1.45 -8.88 6.68
C VAL A 220 2.16 -8.20 5.53
N PHE A 221 1.69 -7.02 5.12
CA PHE A 221 2.28 -6.32 3.98
C PHE A 221 3.76 -5.92 4.22
N GLY A 222 4.12 -5.67 5.48
CA GLY A 222 5.49 -5.33 5.86
C GLY A 222 6.48 -6.50 5.77
N HIS A 223 6.00 -7.71 5.46
CA HIS A 223 6.87 -8.85 5.21
C HIS A 223 7.63 -8.63 3.89
N ALA A 224 8.96 -8.64 3.98
CA ALA A 224 9.84 -8.59 2.82
C ALA A 224 10.73 -9.83 2.79
N ASP A 225 10.88 -10.44 1.60
CA ASP A 225 11.77 -11.57 1.37
C ASP A 225 12.66 -11.28 0.16
N ALA A 226 13.95 -11.06 0.41
CA ALA A 226 14.91 -10.73 -0.63
C ALA A 226 15.18 -11.89 -1.60
N VAL A 227 15.00 -13.15 -1.17
CA VAL A 227 15.23 -14.34 -2.02
C VAL A 227 14.06 -14.54 -2.98
N ALA A 228 12.84 -14.31 -2.52
CA ALA A 228 11.63 -14.32 -3.35
C ALA A 228 11.44 -13.01 -4.13
N GLU A 229 12.30 -12.01 -3.92
CA GLU A 229 12.17 -10.63 -4.41
C GLU A 229 10.76 -10.09 -4.08
N ALA A 230 10.27 -10.36 -2.88
CA ALA A 230 8.91 -10.06 -2.45
C ALA A 230 8.90 -8.83 -1.53
N GLU A 231 8.22 -7.78 -1.97
CA GLU A 231 7.93 -6.58 -1.20
C GLU A 231 6.57 -6.05 -1.66
N ALA A 232 5.66 -5.74 -0.73
CA ALA A 232 4.32 -5.25 -1.05
C ALA A 232 4.27 -3.74 -1.30
N ASP A 233 5.07 -2.95 -0.57
CA ASP A 233 5.13 -1.47 -0.61
C ASP A 233 3.75 -0.83 -0.76
N ILE A 234 3.00 -0.80 0.33
CA ILE A 234 1.62 -0.33 0.28
C ILE A 234 1.53 1.16 -0.05
N GLU A 235 2.50 1.97 0.39
CA GLU A 235 2.53 3.38 0.02
C GLU A 235 2.69 3.57 -1.50
N GLY A 236 3.63 2.85 -2.13
CA GLY A 236 3.80 2.85 -3.58
C GLY A 236 2.54 2.37 -4.31
N LEU A 237 1.92 1.29 -3.83
CA LEU A 237 0.69 0.77 -4.42
C LEU A 237 -0.49 1.75 -4.32
N VAL A 238 -0.66 2.42 -3.18
CA VAL A 238 -1.67 3.47 -2.99
C VAL A 238 -1.39 4.68 -3.88
N ALA A 239 -0.12 5.02 -4.12
CA ALA A 239 0.26 6.10 -5.03
C ALA A 239 -0.24 5.82 -6.46
N GLU A 240 0.01 4.62 -6.99
CA GLU A 240 -0.47 4.21 -8.31
C GLU A 240 -2.00 4.21 -8.37
N LEU A 241 -2.68 3.63 -7.38
CA LEU A 241 -4.15 3.57 -7.36
C LEU A 241 -4.83 4.94 -7.26
N ALA A 242 -4.16 5.94 -6.68
CA ALA A 242 -4.73 7.27 -6.48
C ALA A 242 -4.92 8.07 -7.78
N GLU A 243 -4.42 7.59 -8.93
CA GLU A 243 -4.66 8.19 -10.24
C GLU A 243 -6.05 7.86 -10.82
N ASP A 244 -6.65 6.74 -10.38
CA ASP A 244 -7.98 6.31 -10.80
C ASP A 244 -9.04 6.83 -9.81
N PRO A 245 -10.07 7.57 -10.28
CA PRO A 245 -11.02 8.21 -9.38
C PRO A 245 -11.94 7.22 -8.64
N GLU A 246 -12.20 6.02 -9.20
CA GLU A 246 -12.98 4.99 -8.52
C GLU A 246 -12.14 4.31 -7.42
N ALA A 247 -10.90 3.94 -7.74
CA ALA A 247 -9.95 3.40 -6.77
C ALA A 247 -9.67 4.39 -5.63
N PHE A 248 -9.45 5.66 -5.94
CA PHE A 248 -9.30 6.73 -4.95
C PHE A 248 -10.53 6.82 -4.03
N ALA A 249 -11.75 6.81 -4.60
CA ALA A 249 -12.98 6.87 -3.82
C ALA A 249 -13.12 5.66 -2.88
N ILE A 250 -12.77 4.45 -3.34
CA ILE A 250 -12.83 3.23 -2.51
C ILE A 250 -11.86 3.32 -1.32
N LEU A 251 -10.59 3.69 -1.56
CA LEU A 251 -9.59 3.83 -0.50
C LEU A 251 -9.96 4.94 0.50
N TYR A 252 -10.43 6.07 -0.02
CA TYR A 252 -10.80 7.21 0.81
C TYR A 252 -12.07 6.95 1.63
N ASP A 253 -13.06 6.25 1.07
CA ASP A 253 -14.23 5.78 1.82
C ASP A 253 -13.82 4.78 2.91
N ALA A 254 -12.87 3.87 2.63
CA ALA A 254 -12.38 2.89 3.60
C ALA A 254 -11.73 3.55 4.81
N GLU A 255 -10.87 4.55 4.63
CA GLU A 255 -10.26 5.27 5.76
C GLU A 255 -11.29 6.06 6.58
N ARG A 256 -12.27 6.70 5.92
CA ARG A 256 -13.36 7.41 6.62
C ARG A 256 -14.29 6.45 7.36
N ALA A 257 -14.59 5.29 6.77
CA ALA A 257 -15.33 4.21 7.41
C ALA A 257 -14.57 3.63 8.60
N HIS A 258 -13.25 3.44 8.45
CA HIS A 258 -12.38 2.94 9.49
C HIS A 258 -12.25 3.94 10.65
N LEU A 259 -12.16 5.25 10.39
CA LEU A 259 -12.20 6.26 11.46
C LEU A 259 -13.50 6.16 12.28
N ALA A 260 -14.65 6.10 11.62
CA ALA A 260 -15.94 5.95 12.30
C ALA A 260 -16.02 4.65 13.11
N TYR A 261 -15.53 3.54 12.53
CA TYR A 261 -15.36 2.26 13.22
C TYR A 261 -14.44 2.36 14.44
N TYR A 262 -13.36 3.11 14.33
CA TYR A 262 -12.37 3.23 15.39
C TYR A 262 -12.92 4.03 16.57
N LEU A 263 -13.47 5.22 16.28
CA LEU A 263 -14.03 6.13 17.27
C LEU A 263 -15.16 5.48 18.09
N GLU A 264 -16.07 4.74 17.45
CA GLU A 264 -17.22 4.13 18.16
C GLU A 264 -16.83 3.04 19.16
N ARG A 265 -15.55 2.62 19.21
CA ARG A 265 -15.05 1.61 20.16
C ARG A 265 -14.21 2.21 21.28
N LEU A 266 -13.74 3.44 21.12
CA LEU A 266 -13.04 4.15 22.19
C LEU A 266 -13.97 4.41 23.39
N THR A 267 -13.35 4.54 24.56
CA THR A 267 -14.03 4.99 25.78
C THR A 267 -14.47 6.46 25.65
N ASP A 268 -15.26 6.95 26.62
CA ASP A 268 -15.72 8.36 26.73
C ASP A 268 -14.60 9.38 26.92
N ARG A 269 -13.35 8.92 27.02
CA ARG A 269 -12.16 9.76 27.09
C ARG A 269 -11.19 9.49 25.94
N GLY A 270 -11.67 8.83 24.88
CA GLY A 270 -10.84 8.48 23.72
C GLY A 270 -9.71 7.51 24.06
N GLY A 271 -9.86 6.71 25.11
CA GLY A 271 -8.91 5.67 25.51
C GLY A 271 -9.35 4.27 25.07
N ASP A 272 -8.41 3.33 25.07
CA ASP A 272 -8.62 1.92 24.76
C ASP A 272 -9.40 1.22 25.89
N PRO A 273 -10.58 0.64 25.64
CA PRO A 273 -11.33 -0.09 26.66
C PRO A 273 -10.62 -1.35 27.17
N ASP A 274 -9.70 -1.90 26.41
CA ASP A 274 -8.97 -3.12 26.73
C ASP A 274 -7.61 -2.85 27.37
N PHE A 275 -7.25 -1.58 27.55
CA PHE A 275 -5.99 -1.17 28.19
C PHE A 275 -5.77 -1.88 29.53
N ARG A 276 -4.59 -2.47 29.70
CA ARG A 276 -4.08 -2.99 30.96
C ARG A 276 -2.76 -2.26 31.26
N PRO A 277 -2.61 -1.62 32.44
CA PRO A 277 -1.35 -1.02 32.82
C PRO A 277 -0.26 -2.09 32.87
N SER A 278 0.87 -1.85 32.21
CA SER A 278 2.01 -2.77 32.26
C SER A 278 2.49 -2.95 33.71
N ALA A 279 2.87 -4.18 34.06
CA ALA A 279 3.57 -4.45 35.31
C ALA A 279 4.97 -3.80 35.35
N ASP A 280 5.56 -3.51 34.18
CA ASP A 280 6.85 -2.82 34.06
C ASP A 280 6.68 -1.30 34.20
N LYS A 281 7.00 -0.79 35.38
CA LYS A 281 6.91 0.64 35.71
C LYS A 281 7.94 1.53 35.00
N ARG A 282 8.87 0.96 34.21
CA ARG A 282 9.86 1.75 33.46
C ARG A 282 9.24 2.52 32.30
N PHE A 283 8.11 2.04 31.78
CA PHE A 283 7.37 2.68 30.70
C PHE A 283 5.92 2.93 31.14
N THR A 284 5.65 4.12 31.68
CA THR A 284 4.28 4.52 31.99
C THR A 284 3.51 4.78 30.70
N THR A 285 2.65 3.84 30.33
CA THR A 285 1.67 4.01 29.27
C THR A 285 0.32 4.46 29.84
N THR A 286 -0.44 5.19 29.05
CA THR A 286 -1.81 5.62 29.36
C THR A 286 -2.83 4.89 28.49
N PRO A 287 -4.12 4.84 28.90
CA PRO A 287 -5.18 4.33 28.02
C PRO A 287 -5.29 5.08 26.68
N GLN A 288 -4.73 6.28 26.56
CA GLN A 288 -4.81 7.13 25.37
C GLN A 288 -3.64 6.97 24.41
N ASP A 289 -2.47 6.51 24.87
CA ASP A 289 -1.24 6.54 24.07
C ASP A 289 -1.43 5.82 22.74
N TRP A 290 -1.95 4.59 22.78
CA TRP A 290 -2.16 3.82 21.58
C TRP A 290 -3.32 4.30 20.70
N PRO A 291 -4.50 4.66 21.25
CA PRO A 291 -5.50 5.37 20.48
C PRO A 291 -4.99 6.60 19.74
N ASP A 292 -4.11 7.37 20.37
CA ASP A 292 -3.48 8.54 19.75
C ASP A 292 -2.54 8.14 18.61
N HIS A 293 -1.76 7.08 18.77
CA HIS A 293 -0.96 6.51 17.68
C HIS A 293 -1.81 6.04 16.50
N ASP A 294 -2.97 5.42 16.76
CA ASP A 294 -3.82 4.87 15.71
C ASP A 294 -4.58 5.99 14.97
N LEU A 295 -5.04 7.03 15.67
CA LEU A 295 -5.61 8.23 15.07
C LEU A 295 -4.59 8.99 14.21
N HIS A 296 -3.33 9.00 14.64
CA HIS A 296 -2.24 9.53 13.84
C HIS A 296 -2.15 8.76 12.53
N ASP A 297 -2.04 7.44 12.58
CA ASP A 297 -1.89 6.62 11.37
C ASP A 297 -3.08 6.82 10.41
N ILE A 298 -4.32 6.84 10.92
CA ILE A 298 -5.54 7.09 10.13
C ILE A 298 -5.48 8.48 9.46
N ALA A 299 -5.17 9.54 10.20
CA ALA A 299 -5.06 10.89 9.64
C ALA A 299 -3.94 10.99 8.60
N GLY A 300 -2.82 10.33 8.87
CA GLY A 300 -1.68 10.23 7.97
C GLY A 300 -2.06 9.61 6.63
N ARG A 301 -2.80 8.49 6.62
CA ARG A 301 -3.22 7.82 5.38
C ARG A 301 -4.18 8.65 4.54
N VAL A 302 -5.12 9.36 5.17
CA VAL A 302 -5.97 10.34 4.46
C VAL A 302 -5.12 11.49 3.90
N GLY A 303 -4.15 12.00 4.64
CA GLY A 303 -3.19 12.99 4.15
C GLY A 303 -2.36 12.49 2.97
N THR A 304 -1.90 11.23 3.01
CA THR A 304 -1.14 10.57 1.94
C THR A 304 -1.97 10.39 0.66
N LEU A 305 -3.25 10.02 0.75
CA LEU A 305 -4.13 9.99 -0.42
C LEU A 305 -4.24 11.38 -1.07
N MET A 306 -4.43 12.43 -0.25
CA MET A 306 -4.50 13.80 -0.75
C MET A 306 -3.15 14.28 -1.35
N LYS A 307 -2.02 13.83 -0.77
CA LYS A 307 -0.67 14.04 -1.33
C LYS A 307 -0.57 13.46 -2.73
N PHE A 308 -1.00 12.20 -2.93
CA PHE A 308 -0.92 11.56 -4.25
C PHE A 308 -1.84 12.20 -5.27
N ARG A 309 -3.09 12.52 -4.92
CA ARG A 309 -3.97 13.31 -5.80
C ARG A 309 -3.31 14.64 -6.20
N ALA A 310 -2.75 15.39 -5.25
CA ALA A 310 -2.08 16.65 -5.54
C ALA A 310 -0.80 16.50 -6.38
N ARG A 311 -0.09 15.38 -6.24
CA ARG A 311 1.05 15.01 -7.08
C ARG A 311 0.61 14.72 -8.52
N HIS A 312 -0.40 13.86 -8.69
CA HIS A 312 -0.97 13.47 -9.98
C HIS A 312 -1.59 14.65 -10.76
N ILE A 313 -2.13 15.64 -10.06
CA ILE A 313 -2.55 16.90 -10.69
C ILE A 313 -1.36 17.71 -11.23
N ARG A 314 -0.25 17.69 -10.49
CA ARG A 314 0.94 18.51 -10.77
C ARG A 314 1.78 17.95 -11.91
N ASP A 315 1.91 16.63 -11.99
CA ASP A 315 2.61 15.95 -13.08
C ASP A 315 1.74 15.75 -14.33
N GLY A 316 0.42 15.96 -14.21
CA GLY A 316 -0.53 15.96 -15.32
C GLY A 316 -1.21 14.61 -15.55
N THR A 317 -0.94 13.59 -14.71
CA THR A 317 -1.68 12.32 -14.72
C THR A 317 -3.18 12.55 -14.52
N ILE A 318 -3.55 13.45 -13.59
CA ILE A 318 -4.90 14.00 -13.47
C ILE A 318 -4.96 15.34 -14.22
N ALA A 319 -5.31 15.28 -15.50
CA ALA A 319 -5.34 16.47 -16.37
C ALA A 319 -6.49 17.45 -16.07
N ASP A 320 -7.63 16.94 -15.59
CA ASP A 320 -8.81 17.75 -15.21
C ASP A 320 -9.19 17.43 -13.76
N PRO A 321 -8.71 18.23 -12.79
CA PRO A 321 -9.02 18.04 -11.38
C PRO A 321 -10.53 18.07 -11.08
N ALA A 322 -11.30 18.90 -11.80
CA ALA A 322 -12.73 19.02 -11.54
C ALA A 322 -13.50 17.78 -12.04
N ALA A 323 -13.10 17.21 -13.19
CA ALA A 323 -13.65 15.95 -13.67
C ALA A 323 -13.28 14.78 -12.75
N PHE A 324 -12.03 14.73 -12.26
CA PHE A 324 -11.60 13.74 -11.30
C PHE A 324 -12.43 13.82 -10.01
N ASP A 325 -12.57 15.00 -9.41
CA ASP A 325 -13.31 15.19 -8.16
C ASP A 325 -14.79 14.84 -8.30
N LYS A 326 -15.37 15.15 -9.47
CA LYS A 326 -16.74 14.76 -9.80
C LYS A 326 -16.87 13.24 -9.91
N ALA A 327 -15.90 12.56 -10.52
CA ALA A 327 -15.87 11.11 -10.61
C ALA A 327 -15.70 10.47 -9.22
N VAL A 328 -14.75 10.94 -8.41
CA VAL A 328 -14.58 10.51 -7.01
C VAL A 328 -15.89 10.63 -6.24
N ARG A 329 -16.56 11.80 -6.34
CA ARG A 329 -17.85 12.01 -5.67
C ARG A 329 -18.96 11.07 -6.17
N ALA A 330 -18.93 10.65 -7.43
CA ALA A 330 -19.90 9.70 -7.98
C ALA A 330 -19.66 8.25 -7.49
N HIS A 331 -18.40 7.92 -7.16
CA HIS A 331 -18.02 6.60 -6.63
C HIS A 331 -18.01 6.52 -5.10
N THR A 332 -17.93 7.66 -4.40
CA THR A 332 -18.09 7.72 -2.94
C THR A 332 -19.51 7.29 -2.54
N ARG A 333 -19.59 6.38 -1.57
CA ARG A 333 -20.84 5.80 -1.07
C ARG A 333 -21.59 6.75 -0.14
N GLY A 334 -20.88 7.65 0.56
CA GLY A 334 -21.48 8.62 1.46
C GLY A 334 -20.59 9.05 2.64
N ALA A 335 -21.25 9.56 3.68
CA ALA A 335 -20.65 9.90 4.95
C ALA A 335 -20.70 8.70 5.90
N PHE A 336 -19.64 8.51 6.68
CA PHE A 336 -19.55 7.47 7.69
C PHE A 336 -19.57 8.11 9.07
N ARG A 337 -20.48 7.66 9.93
CA ARG A 337 -20.64 8.20 11.27
C ARG A 337 -20.35 7.15 12.32
N PRO A 338 -19.61 7.51 13.38
CA PRO A 338 -19.44 6.64 14.54
C PRO A 338 -20.76 6.53 15.29
N ALA A 339 -21.01 5.38 15.92
CA ALA A 339 -22.15 5.23 16.81
C ALA A 339 -22.07 6.22 17.99
N ALA A 340 -23.24 6.76 18.40
CA ALA A 340 -23.34 7.66 19.55
C ALA A 340 -23.04 6.97 20.90
N ARG A 341 -22.94 5.64 20.92
CA ARG A 341 -22.56 4.86 22.09
C ARG A 341 -21.34 4.01 21.81
N GLN A 342 -20.57 3.70 22.85
CA GLN A 342 -19.47 2.74 22.71
C GLN A 342 -20.00 1.37 22.31
N LEU A 343 -19.47 0.84 21.22
CA LEU A 343 -19.71 -0.51 20.75
C LEU A 343 -18.61 -1.44 21.26
N ARG A 344 -19.01 -2.64 21.67
CA ARG A 344 -18.09 -3.73 22.07
C ARG A 344 -17.93 -4.79 20.99
N SER A 345 -18.75 -4.75 19.95
CA SER A 345 -18.67 -5.66 18.81
C SER A 345 -17.42 -5.37 17.99
N ARG A 346 -16.74 -6.41 17.53
CA ARG A 346 -15.61 -6.33 16.61
C ARG A 346 -15.95 -7.16 15.36
N PRO A 347 -16.80 -6.64 14.46
CA PRO A 347 -17.09 -7.33 13.21
C PRO A 347 -15.82 -7.36 12.34
N PRO A 348 -15.72 -8.35 11.42
CA PRO A 348 -14.63 -8.42 10.45
C PRO A 348 -14.38 -7.11 9.73
N MET A 349 -13.12 -6.83 9.42
CA MET A 349 -12.72 -5.71 8.56
C MET A 349 -12.97 -6.00 7.09
N GLY A 350 -13.10 -7.28 6.72
CA GLY A 350 -13.45 -7.75 5.37
C GLY A 350 -14.82 -7.32 4.82
N ASP A 351 -15.46 -6.31 5.40
CA ASP A 351 -16.60 -5.60 4.82
C ASP A 351 -16.58 -4.08 5.08
N ILE A 352 -15.45 -3.52 5.55
CA ILE A 352 -15.36 -2.10 5.89
C ILE A 352 -15.62 -1.19 4.67
N ALA A 353 -15.23 -1.64 3.47
CA ALA A 353 -15.54 -0.98 2.20
C ALA A 353 -17.06 -0.92 1.94
N ASP A 354 -17.80 -1.89 2.48
CA ASP A 354 -19.25 -2.02 2.38
C ASP A 354 -20.02 -1.51 3.61
N ARG A 355 -19.32 -0.98 4.62
CA ARG A 355 -19.92 -0.37 5.83
C ARG A 355 -21.09 0.56 5.46
N PRO A 356 -22.25 0.47 6.12
CA PRO A 356 -23.37 1.36 5.81
C PRO A 356 -23.03 2.84 6.00
N THR A 357 -23.53 3.68 5.10
CA THR A 357 -23.35 5.14 5.17
C THR A 357 -24.50 5.79 5.92
N ALA A 358 -24.22 6.91 6.59
CA ALA A 358 -25.21 7.67 7.35
C ALA A 358 -25.97 8.70 6.50
N GLY A 359 -25.65 8.78 5.20
CA GLY A 359 -26.21 9.75 4.26
C GLY A 359 -25.17 10.31 3.31
N PRO A 360 -25.51 11.38 2.55
CA PRO A 360 -24.57 12.02 1.64
C PRO A 360 -23.48 12.78 2.40
N VAL A 361 -22.30 12.87 1.78
CA VAL A 361 -21.21 13.73 2.28
C VAL A 361 -21.61 15.19 2.18
N ARG A 362 -21.46 15.94 3.27
CA ARG A 362 -21.68 17.39 3.32
C ARG A 362 -20.39 18.13 2.98
N GLY A 363 -20.54 19.31 2.37
CA GLY A 363 -19.41 20.17 2.05
C GLY A 363 -18.48 19.60 0.97
N ASP A 364 -17.22 20.02 1.05
CA ASP A 364 -16.18 19.54 0.16
C ASP A 364 -15.73 18.13 0.60
N LEU A 365 -15.86 17.18 -0.33
CA LEU A 365 -15.47 15.80 -0.12
C LEU A 365 -13.95 15.68 0.01
N LEU A 366 -13.21 16.52 -0.72
CA LEU A 366 -11.75 16.44 -0.78
C LEU A 366 -11.05 17.34 0.24
N ASP A 367 -11.81 18.04 1.08
CA ASP A 367 -11.29 18.60 2.33
C ASP A 367 -11.17 17.48 3.38
N GLY A 368 -10.15 16.63 3.22
CA GLY A 368 -9.93 15.48 4.12
C GLY A 368 -9.78 15.88 5.58
N ARG A 369 -9.14 17.02 5.85
CA ARG A 369 -9.02 17.58 7.20
C ARG A 369 -10.39 17.86 7.82
N HIS A 370 -11.27 18.52 7.07
CA HIS A 370 -12.63 18.80 7.53
C HIS A 370 -13.41 17.52 7.75
N GLN A 371 -13.34 16.56 6.82
CA GLN A 371 -14.05 15.26 6.95
C GLN A 371 -13.62 14.49 8.21
N LEU A 372 -12.32 14.44 8.52
CA LEU A 372 -11.79 13.81 9.74
C LEU A 372 -12.26 14.53 11.01
N THR A 373 -12.23 15.86 11.00
CA THR A 373 -12.59 16.69 12.16
C THR A 373 -14.10 16.63 12.43
N GLU A 374 -14.94 16.64 11.40
CA GLU A 374 -16.40 16.54 11.54
C GLU A 374 -16.79 15.20 12.19
N ALA A 375 -16.18 14.08 11.76
CA ALA A 375 -16.42 12.77 12.36
C ALA A 375 -16.00 12.69 13.84
N LEU A 376 -14.84 13.28 14.18
CA LEU A 376 -14.37 13.37 15.56
C LEU A 376 -15.29 14.23 16.43
N ASP A 377 -15.74 15.37 15.91
CA ASP A 377 -16.59 16.32 16.62
C ASP A 377 -17.98 15.75 16.90
N GLU A 378 -18.57 15.07 15.92
CA GLU A 378 -19.85 14.40 16.06
C GLU A 378 -19.75 13.27 17.12
N TRP A 379 -18.70 12.45 17.07
CA TRP A 379 -18.44 11.44 18.10
C TRP A 379 -18.29 12.06 19.50
N ALA A 380 -17.44 13.07 19.63
CA ALA A 380 -17.14 13.68 20.91
C ALA A 380 -18.38 14.33 21.55
N GLY A 381 -19.21 15.00 20.74
CA GLY A 381 -20.47 15.58 21.18
C GLY A 381 -21.49 14.53 21.62
N HIS A 382 -21.50 13.35 21.00
CA HIS A 382 -22.38 12.24 21.43
C HIS A 382 -21.90 11.51 22.68
N ARG A 383 -20.60 11.55 22.97
CA ARG A 383 -19.95 10.82 24.07
C ARG A 383 -19.60 11.71 25.26
N ASP A 384 -19.96 12.98 25.23
CA ASP A 384 -19.61 13.99 26.25
C ASP A 384 -18.09 13.99 26.56
N VAL A 385 -17.27 13.88 25.51
CA VAL A 385 -15.81 13.84 25.65
C VAL A 385 -15.33 15.20 26.16
N PRO A 386 -14.46 15.25 27.19
CA PRO A 386 -13.97 16.52 27.73
C PRO A 386 -13.29 17.39 26.66
N ASP A 387 -13.55 18.70 26.68
CA ASP A 387 -13.02 19.66 25.69
C ASP A 387 -11.49 19.59 25.55
N GLU A 388 -10.77 19.43 26.66
CA GLU A 388 -9.32 19.25 26.67
C GLU A 388 -8.89 18.03 25.85
N ARG A 389 -9.59 16.91 26.02
CA ARG A 389 -9.31 15.67 25.29
C ARG A 389 -9.67 15.80 23.82
N LEU A 390 -10.83 16.37 23.50
CA LEU A 390 -11.22 16.64 22.12
C LEU A 390 -10.21 17.57 21.43
N GLY A 391 -9.75 18.61 22.12
CA GLY A 391 -8.71 19.53 21.63
C GLY A 391 -7.41 18.79 21.29
N ALA A 392 -6.94 17.90 22.17
CA ALA A 392 -5.77 17.08 21.92
C ALA A 392 -5.93 16.16 20.71
N MET A 393 -7.06 15.46 20.59
CA MET A 393 -7.34 14.57 19.46
C MET A 393 -7.44 15.34 18.13
N ARG A 394 -8.07 16.52 18.12
CA ARG A 394 -8.13 17.41 16.95
C ARG A 394 -6.73 17.84 16.50
N GLN A 395 -5.91 18.29 17.44
CA GLN A 395 -4.53 18.71 17.13
C GLN A 395 -3.72 17.55 16.56
N LEU A 396 -3.92 16.34 17.09
CA LEU A 396 -3.25 15.15 16.62
C LEU A 396 -3.66 14.81 15.17
N LEU A 397 -4.97 14.75 14.88
CA LEU A 397 -5.45 14.49 13.51
C LEU A 397 -4.92 15.55 12.54
N ASP A 398 -4.97 16.83 12.92
CA ASP A 398 -4.51 17.92 12.07
C ASP A 398 -3.00 17.84 11.77
N ASN A 399 -2.18 17.71 12.82
CA ASN A 399 -0.73 17.65 12.68
C ASN A 399 -0.29 16.53 11.74
N TRP A 400 -0.91 15.35 11.87
CA TRP A 400 -0.52 14.18 11.09
C TRP A 400 -1.09 14.17 9.68
N TYR A 401 -2.31 14.68 9.48
CA TYR A 401 -2.83 14.96 8.15
C TYR A 401 -1.91 15.93 7.40
N VAL A 402 -1.57 17.07 8.00
CA VAL A 402 -0.71 18.10 7.40
C VAL A 402 0.69 17.55 7.14
N ARG A 403 1.28 16.82 8.10
CA ARG A 403 2.61 16.23 7.92
C ARG A 403 2.65 15.23 6.78
N ALA A 404 1.66 14.35 6.67
CA ALA A 404 1.58 13.39 5.57
C ALA A 404 1.34 14.09 4.23
N LEU A 405 0.54 15.15 4.20
CA LEU A 405 0.28 15.93 2.98
C LEU A 405 1.53 16.64 2.44
N TRP A 406 2.44 17.12 3.31
CA TRP A 406 3.51 18.04 2.92
C TRP A 406 4.95 17.55 3.13
N LEU A 407 5.20 16.63 4.06
CA LEU A 407 6.56 16.37 4.60
C LEU A 407 7.03 14.91 4.50
N ARG A 408 6.20 13.99 3.99
CA ARG A 408 6.57 12.58 3.79
C ARG A 408 6.62 12.22 2.33
#